data_AF-N8NP38-F1
#
_entry.id   AF-N8NP38-F1
#
_cell.length_a   1.000
_cell.length_b   1.000
_cell.length_c   1.000
_cell.angle_alpha   90.00
_cell.angle_beta   90.00
_cell.angle_gamma   90.00
#
_symmetry.space_group_name_H-M   'P 1'
#
loop_
_entity.id
_entity.type
_entity.pdbx_description
1 polymer ?
#
loop_
_entity_poly.entity_id
_entity_poly.type
_entity_poly.pdbx_seq_one_letter_code
_entity_poly.pdbx_strand_id
1 'polypeptide(L)'
;MCMDQAALEWAEAWMGHKLPTVGKVGFMYMLAGGTDASNVDPYAKKPSAGNHWVKTGPHVMIVGAEARFYDMYPKHKQPDTALPYVMWSGTPYQHLMIPVK
;
A
#
# COMPACT_ATOMS: atom_id res chain seq x y z
N MET A 1 11.72 -2.07 6.47
CA MET A 1 10.35 -2.64 6.45
C MET A 1 10.40 -3.97 7.18
N CYS A 2 9.38 -4.29 7.95
CA CYS A 2 9.19 -5.61 8.56
C CYS A 2 7.80 -6.11 8.20
N MET A 3 7.63 -7.42 8.04
CA MET A 3 6.40 -8.02 7.53
C MET A 3 6.22 -9.43 8.08
N ASP A 4 4.97 -9.87 8.21
CA ASP A 4 4.65 -11.28 8.46
C ASP A 4 4.77 -12.13 7.18
N GLN A 5 4.53 -13.44 7.31
CA GLN A 5 4.64 -14.37 6.19
C GLN A 5 3.63 -14.09 5.06
N ALA A 6 2.40 -13.71 5.38
CA ALA A 6 1.38 -13.43 4.36
C ALA A 6 1.70 -12.15 3.60
N ALA A 7 2.20 -11.14 4.31
CA ALA A 7 2.68 -9.90 3.74
C ALA A 7 3.93 -10.10 2.86
N LEU A 8 4.82 -11.01 3.24
CA LEU A 8 5.96 -11.41 2.40
C LEU A 8 5.50 -12.06 1.09
N GLU A 9 4.60 -13.04 1.15
CA GLU A 9 4.06 -13.69 -0.06
C GLU A 9 3.35 -12.69 -0.98
N TRP A 10 2.62 -11.73 -0.40
CA TRP A 10 2.00 -10.65 -1.16
C TRP A 10 3.04 -9.75 -1.84
N ALA A 11 4.13 -9.40 -1.13
CA ALA A 11 5.21 -8.59 -1.68
C ALA A 11 5.95 -9.33 -2.81
N GLU A 12 6.20 -10.63 -2.65
CA GLU A 12 6.78 -11.47 -3.70
C GLU A 12 5.90 -11.54 -4.95
N ALA A 13 4.58 -11.64 -4.78
CA ALA A 13 3.64 -11.59 -5.90
C ALA A 13 3.72 -10.24 -6.64
N TRP A 14 3.71 -9.13 -5.90
CA TRP A 14 3.87 -7.79 -6.47
C TRP A 14 5.17 -7.62 -7.25
N MET A 15 6.31 -7.98 -6.65
CA MET A 15 7.63 -7.93 -7.29
C MET A 15 7.74 -8.85 -8.51
N GLY A 16 7.09 -10.01 -8.45
CA GLY A 16 7.04 -11.00 -9.52
C GLY A 16 6.02 -10.70 -10.62
N HIS A 17 5.28 -9.59 -10.55
CA HIS A 17 4.16 -9.26 -11.44
C HIS A 17 3.09 -10.36 -11.51
N LYS A 18 2.84 -11.03 -10.38
CA LYS A 18 1.82 -12.07 -10.22
C LYS A 18 0.67 -11.55 -9.37
N LEU A 19 -0.51 -12.10 -9.57
CA LEU A 19 -1.64 -11.81 -8.70
C LEU A 19 -1.36 -12.33 -7.27
N PRO A 20 -1.56 -11.50 -6.24
CA PRO A 20 -1.46 -11.98 -4.87
C PRO A 20 -2.66 -12.85 -4.51
N THR A 21 -2.52 -13.69 -3.49
CA THR A 21 -3.65 -14.48 -2.97
C THR A 21 -4.60 -13.56 -2.22
N VAL A 22 -5.83 -13.43 -2.72
CA VAL A 22 -6.89 -12.61 -2.09
C VAL A 22 -7.45 -13.35 -0.86
N GLY A 23 -7.72 -12.60 0.21
CA GLY A 23 -8.24 -13.10 1.49
C GLY A 23 -7.15 -13.56 2.46
N LYS A 24 -5.90 -13.73 2.00
CA LYS A 24 -4.75 -14.02 2.86
C LYS A 24 -4.18 -12.70 3.39
N VAL A 25 -4.78 -12.20 4.46
CA VAL A 25 -4.42 -10.91 5.06
C VAL A 25 -3.00 -10.96 5.63
N GLY A 26 -2.17 -9.98 5.24
CA GLY A 26 -0.83 -9.78 5.76
C GLY A 26 -0.68 -8.44 6.45
N PHE A 27 0.21 -8.40 7.44
CA PHE A 27 0.59 -7.20 8.19
C PHE A 27 2.06 -6.86 7.95
N MET A 28 2.33 -5.57 7.72
CA MET A 28 3.69 -5.06 7.60
C MET A 28 3.79 -3.63 8.12
N TYR A 29 5.01 -3.16 8.40
CA TYR A 29 5.23 -1.81 8.91
C TYR A 29 6.53 -1.16 8.44
N MET A 30 6.49 0.18 8.43
CA MET A 30 7.63 1.06 8.17
C MET A 30 7.66 2.19 9.21
N LEU A 31 8.18 1.88 10.41
CA LEU A 31 8.17 2.80 11.55
C LEU A 31 9.18 3.95 11.44
N ALA A 32 10.17 3.85 10.56
CA ALA A 32 11.04 4.99 10.22
C ALA A 32 10.36 5.96 9.23
N GLY A 33 9.18 5.61 8.70
CA GLY A 33 8.59 6.27 7.54
C GLY A 33 9.42 6.05 6.27
N GLY A 34 9.08 6.80 5.23
CA GLY A 34 9.79 6.76 3.96
C GLY A 34 9.29 7.80 2.98
N THR A 35 10.05 8.02 1.91
CA THR A 35 9.47 8.61 0.70
C THR A 35 8.86 7.45 -0.06
N ASP A 36 7.55 7.26 0.09
CA ASP A 36 6.87 6.19 -0.61
C ASP A 36 6.83 6.50 -2.11
N ALA A 37 6.80 5.44 -2.91
CA ALA A 37 6.63 5.54 -4.35
C ALA A 37 5.23 6.09 -4.70
N SER A 38 4.92 6.14 -6.00
CA SER A 38 3.61 6.61 -6.49
C SER A 38 2.43 5.98 -5.76
N ASN A 39 1.48 6.80 -5.29
CA ASN A 39 0.26 6.30 -4.66
C ASN A 39 -0.70 5.61 -5.65
N VAL A 40 -0.51 5.81 -6.95
CA VAL A 40 -1.42 5.33 -8.01
C VAL A 40 -0.81 4.25 -8.89
N ASP A 41 0.52 4.13 -8.93
CA ASP A 41 1.24 3.22 -9.82
C ASP A 41 2.25 2.38 -9.03
N PRO A 42 2.00 1.06 -8.85
CA PRO A 42 2.87 0.17 -8.09
C PRO A 42 4.25 -0.06 -8.72
N TYR A 43 4.46 0.37 -9.98
CA TYR A 43 5.71 0.16 -10.72
C TYR A 43 6.40 1.47 -11.11
N ALA A 44 5.94 2.59 -10.56
CA ALA A 44 6.50 3.91 -10.81
C ALA A 44 7.98 3.99 -10.36
N LYS A 45 8.89 4.21 -11.32
CA LYS A 45 10.35 4.26 -11.05
C LYS A 45 10.89 5.66 -10.73
N LYS A 46 10.21 6.74 -11.16
CA LYS A 46 10.70 8.13 -11.02
C LYS A 46 9.56 9.15 -10.92
N PRO A 47 9.73 10.22 -10.11
CA PRO A 47 8.82 11.37 -10.04
C PRO A 47 8.31 11.81 -11.42
N SER A 48 6.99 11.86 -11.57
CA SER A 48 6.32 12.39 -12.75
C SER A 48 5.07 13.15 -12.29
N ALA A 49 4.61 14.12 -13.08
CA ALA A 49 3.45 14.93 -12.74
C ALA A 49 2.16 14.11 -12.52
N GLY A 50 2.09 12.89 -13.07
CA GLY A 50 0.92 12.01 -12.98
C GLY A 50 0.95 10.97 -11.85
N ASN A 51 2.10 10.78 -11.20
CA ASN A 51 2.35 9.62 -10.34
C ASN A 51 2.30 9.96 -8.84
N HIS A 52 1.60 11.04 -8.46
CA HIS A 52 1.21 11.39 -7.07
C HIS A 52 2.10 10.79 -5.98
N TRP A 53 3.36 11.24 -5.92
CA TRP A 53 4.29 10.84 -4.88
C TRP A 53 3.78 11.32 -3.53
N VAL A 54 3.75 10.41 -2.56
CA VAL A 54 3.32 10.71 -1.20
C VAL A 54 4.48 10.54 -0.25
N LYS A 55 4.58 11.45 0.71
CA LYS A 55 5.48 11.29 1.86
C LYS A 55 4.65 10.79 3.02
N THR A 56 4.93 9.57 3.44
CA THR A 56 4.20 8.95 4.56
C THR A 56 5.12 8.90 5.76
N GLY A 57 4.58 9.34 6.91
CA GLY A 57 5.25 9.17 8.19
C GLY A 57 5.34 7.68 8.58
N PRO A 58 5.75 7.39 9.83
CA PRO A 58 5.66 6.06 10.39
C PRO A 58 4.24 5.48 10.21
N HIS A 59 4.14 4.28 9.64
CA HIS A 59 2.86 3.66 9.35
C HIS A 59 2.93 2.13 9.38
N VAL A 60 1.77 1.49 9.51
CA VAL A 60 1.55 0.07 9.28
C VAL A 60 0.69 -0.13 8.03
N MET A 61 0.72 -1.32 7.45
CA MET A 61 -0.04 -1.66 6.26
C MET A 61 -0.77 -2.99 6.41
N ILE A 62 -1.97 -3.05 5.84
CA ILE A 62 -2.75 -4.27 5.67
C ILE A 62 -2.81 -4.60 4.18
N VAL A 63 -2.36 -5.80 3.82
CA VAL A 63 -2.29 -6.30 2.44
C VAL A 63 -3.10 -7.58 2.27
N GLY A 64 -3.38 -7.97 1.03
CA GLY A 64 -3.99 -9.27 0.70
C GLY A 64 -5.46 -9.45 1.11
N ALA A 65 -6.10 -8.43 1.70
CA ALA A 65 -7.51 -8.46 2.05
C ALA A 65 -8.43 -8.45 0.80
N GLU A 66 -9.70 -8.78 1.01
CA GLU A 66 -10.76 -8.70 0.01
C GLU A 66 -11.02 -7.25 -0.44
N ALA A 67 -11.47 -7.02 -1.68
CA ALA A 67 -11.75 -5.67 -2.20
C ALA A 67 -12.69 -4.86 -1.30
N ARG A 68 -13.73 -5.51 -0.76
CA ARG A 68 -14.72 -4.90 0.16
C ARG A 68 -14.10 -4.33 1.44
N PHE A 69 -12.94 -4.83 1.86
CA PHE A 69 -12.24 -4.29 3.02
C PHE A 69 -11.71 -2.89 2.72
N TYR A 70 -11.11 -2.71 1.55
CA TYR A 70 -10.53 -1.44 1.12
C TYR A 70 -11.60 -0.40 0.72
N ASP A 71 -12.79 -0.84 0.33
CA ASP A 71 -13.93 0.05 0.03
C ASP A 71 -14.38 0.89 1.23
N MET A 72 -14.00 0.50 2.45
CA MET A 72 -14.30 1.24 3.67
C MET A 72 -13.40 2.47 3.90
N TYR A 73 -12.36 2.66 3.08
CA TYR A 73 -11.34 3.68 3.29
C TYR A 73 -11.22 4.63 2.07
N PRO A 74 -10.74 5.88 2.28
CA PRO A 74 -10.51 6.82 1.19
C PRO A 74 -9.52 6.30 0.14
N LYS A 75 -9.83 6.54 -1.15
CA LYS A 75 -9.06 6.08 -2.33
C LYS A 75 -8.53 7.24 -3.17
N HIS A 76 -8.28 8.38 -2.53
CA HIS A 76 -7.84 9.60 -3.23
C HIS A 76 -6.43 9.43 -3.80
N LYS A 77 -6.20 9.99 -4.99
CA LYS A 77 -4.86 10.01 -5.62
C LYS A 77 -3.85 10.78 -4.76
N GLN A 78 -4.32 11.84 -4.09
CA GLN A 78 -3.59 12.63 -3.09
C GLN A 78 -4.33 12.49 -1.75
N PRO A 79 -4.00 11.49 -0.93
CA PRO A 79 -4.60 11.29 0.37
C PRO A 79 -3.98 12.22 1.42
N ASP A 80 -4.71 12.47 2.50
CA ASP A 80 -4.12 12.97 3.74
C ASP A 80 -3.36 11.82 4.42
N THR A 81 -2.03 11.89 4.44
CA THR A 81 -1.18 10.83 4.99
C THR A 81 -1.17 10.78 6.52
N ALA A 82 -1.87 11.69 7.19
CA ALA A 82 -2.16 11.63 8.62
C ALA A 82 -3.42 10.81 8.95
N LEU A 83 -4.17 10.33 7.94
CA LEU A 83 -5.35 9.48 8.11
C LEU A 83 -5.17 8.14 7.38
N PRO A 84 -5.93 7.09 7.73
CA PRO A 84 -5.92 5.84 6.96
C PRO A 84 -6.40 6.05 5.51
N TYR A 85 -5.68 5.48 4.54
CA TYR A 85 -6.04 5.56 3.11
C TYR A 85 -5.59 4.33 2.33
N VAL A 86 -6.21 4.09 1.18
CA VAL A 86 -5.82 3.00 0.26
C VAL A 86 -4.79 3.50 -0.74
N MET A 87 -3.63 2.86 -0.75
CA MET A 87 -2.62 3.02 -1.80
C MET A 87 -2.87 2.01 -2.92
N TRP A 88 -2.55 2.40 -4.16
CA TRP A 88 -2.74 1.60 -5.39
C TRP A 88 -4.16 1.10 -5.59
N SER A 89 -5.13 1.92 -5.19
CA SER A 89 -6.56 1.64 -5.35
C SER A 89 -6.89 1.20 -6.79
N GLY A 90 -7.66 0.12 -6.91
CA GLY A 90 -8.07 -0.46 -8.20
C GLY A 90 -7.05 -1.43 -8.82
N THR A 91 -5.88 -1.60 -8.22
CA THR A 91 -4.93 -2.65 -8.60
C THR A 91 -5.11 -3.91 -7.74
N PRO A 92 -4.62 -5.08 -8.19
CA PRO A 92 -4.53 -6.28 -7.35
C PRO A 92 -3.66 -6.10 -6.09
N TYR A 93 -2.83 -5.06 -6.06
CA TYR A 93 -1.89 -4.75 -4.98
C TYR A 93 -2.39 -3.57 -4.12
N GLN A 94 -3.68 -3.25 -4.15
CA GLN A 94 -4.18 -2.25 -3.22
C GLN A 94 -3.91 -2.66 -1.78
N HIS A 95 -3.51 -1.69 -0.97
CA HIS A 95 -3.22 -1.93 0.45
C HIS A 95 -3.61 -0.72 1.28
N LEU A 96 -4.00 -0.98 2.53
CA LEU A 96 -4.37 0.07 3.46
C LEU A 96 -3.11 0.59 4.14
N MET A 97 -2.89 1.90 4.07
CA MET A 97 -1.86 2.62 4.80
C MET A 97 -2.49 3.17 6.08
N ILE A 98 -1.89 2.91 7.24
CA ILE A 98 -2.39 3.37 8.55
C ILE A 98 -1.27 4.10 9.28
N PRO A 99 -1.34 5.43 9.42
CA PRO A 99 -0.34 6.19 10.18
C PRO A 99 -0.37 5.81 11.66
N VAL A 100 0.79 5.83 12.31
CA VAL A 100 0.92 5.52 13.76
C VAL A 100 1.20 6.75 14.62
N LYS A 101 1.07 7.96 14.05
CA LYS A 101 1.20 9.24 14.73
C LYS A 101 0.08 10.18 14.34
#